data_AF-A0A7S1J3B0-F1
#
_entry.id   AF-A0A7S1J3B0-F1
#
_cell.length_a   1.000
_cell.length_b   1.000
_cell.length_c   1.000
_cell.angle_alpha   90.00
_cell.angle_beta   90.00
_cell.angle_gamma   90.00
#
_symmetry.space_group_name_H-M   'P 1'
#
loop_
_entity.id
_entity.type
_entity.pdbx_description
1 polymer ?
#
loop_
_entity_poly.entity_id
_entity_poly.type
_entity_poly.pdbx_seq_one_letter_code
_entity_poly.pdbx_strand_id
1 'polypeptide(L)'
;MAYAPQEVVDVVRMAACLSLNLGTPDAQRVTSMVSAGQEANLRGIPVVLDPVGYGATPFRKHLCSQVLRNVRITVIKGNVGEISQLADAGGQVRGVDSMPGQIIPLAAAAAYARALGAVVAITGATDVVTDGRRAFAVDNGHVYLSQITGTGCTASTAIACFLGAEHLSPTLSPASAPAPCPAPATAAPSDPCSSLSPDPDTGTDPSAEPVPDQIVLQPHAIPPATPDTPSTAGPNPSPLGATCVTAPIPSAAASSKPAGDHEPPPYLTAVVAALAYYGACAEEGAE
;
A
#
# COMPACT_ATOMS: atom_id res chain seq x y z
N MET A 1 -2.77 -23.24 -8.53
CA MET A 1 -3.08 -22.37 -9.69
C MET A 1 -4.03 -23.12 -10.60
N ALA A 2 -5.20 -22.57 -10.90
CA ALA A 2 -6.19 -23.16 -11.80
C ALA A 2 -6.68 -22.08 -12.76
N TYR A 3 -6.68 -22.36 -14.07
CA TYR A 3 -7.06 -21.39 -15.10
C TYR A 3 -8.01 -21.98 -16.15
N ALA A 4 -8.19 -23.30 -16.17
CA ALA A 4 -9.10 -23.95 -17.09
C ALA A 4 -10.56 -23.59 -16.72
N PRO A 5 -11.39 -23.11 -17.67
CA PRO A 5 -12.78 -22.76 -17.40
C PRO A 5 -13.58 -23.88 -16.72
N GLN A 6 -13.20 -25.13 -16.96
CA GLN A 6 -13.85 -26.34 -16.45
C GLN A 6 -13.68 -26.54 -14.94
N GLU A 7 -12.64 -25.98 -14.32
CA GLU A 7 -12.35 -26.20 -12.89
C GLU A 7 -12.25 -24.89 -12.09
N VAL A 8 -11.98 -23.76 -12.75
CA VAL A 8 -11.59 -22.52 -12.05
C VAL A 8 -12.66 -22.07 -11.05
N VAL A 9 -13.93 -22.22 -11.40
CA VAL A 9 -15.05 -21.89 -10.51
C VAL A 9 -15.02 -22.79 -9.28
N ASP A 10 -14.90 -24.11 -9.44
CA ASP A 10 -14.88 -25.05 -8.32
C ASP A 10 -13.68 -24.84 -7.40
N VAL A 11 -12.52 -24.50 -7.95
CA VAL A 11 -11.33 -24.16 -7.17
C VAL A 11 -11.55 -22.89 -6.34
N VAL A 12 -12.17 -21.85 -6.92
CA VAL A 12 -12.49 -20.61 -6.19
C VAL A 12 -13.42 -20.87 -5.00
N ARG A 13 -14.36 -21.82 -5.10
CA ARG A 13 -15.29 -22.14 -4.01
C ARG A 13 -14.62 -22.62 -2.73
N MET A 14 -13.40 -23.15 -2.85
CA MET A 14 -12.60 -23.67 -1.74
C MET A 14 -11.51 -22.68 -1.30
N ALA A 15 -11.36 -21.55 -1.99
CA ALA A 15 -10.31 -20.57 -1.72
C ALA A 15 -10.72 -19.58 -0.63
N ALA A 16 -9.73 -19.13 0.15
CA ALA A 16 -9.91 -18.04 1.11
C ALA A 16 -9.75 -16.64 0.48
N CYS A 17 -9.04 -16.55 -0.64
CA CYS A 17 -8.83 -15.34 -1.42
C CYS A 17 -8.53 -15.72 -2.86
N LEU A 18 -8.90 -14.85 -3.81
CA LEU A 18 -8.61 -15.00 -5.23
C LEU A 18 -7.60 -13.94 -5.67
N SER A 19 -6.46 -14.35 -6.23
CA SER A 19 -5.49 -13.47 -6.90
C SER A 19 -5.63 -13.59 -8.41
N LEU A 20 -5.85 -12.45 -9.08
CA LEU A 20 -5.93 -12.32 -10.53
C LEU A 20 -4.71 -11.50 -11.01
N ASN A 21 -3.84 -12.11 -11.82
CA ASN A 21 -2.64 -11.45 -12.35
C ASN A 21 -2.68 -11.42 -13.88
N LEU A 22 -2.49 -10.23 -14.46
CA LEU A 22 -2.55 -9.99 -15.92
C LEU A 22 -1.16 -9.95 -16.59
N GLY A 23 -0.13 -10.59 -16.02
CA GLY A 23 1.24 -10.56 -16.51
C GLY A 23 1.42 -11.13 -17.92
N THR A 24 0.77 -12.27 -18.20
CA THR A 24 0.80 -12.95 -19.50
C THR A 24 -0.62 -13.17 -20.03
N PRO A 25 -1.36 -12.08 -20.32
CA PRO A 25 -2.79 -12.15 -20.45
C PRO A 25 -3.17 -12.67 -21.85
N ASP A 26 -4.17 -13.54 -21.89
CA ASP A 26 -4.84 -13.98 -23.10
C ASP A 26 -6.36 -13.91 -22.88
N ALA A 27 -7.11 -13.73 -23.97
CA ALA A 27 -8.55 -13.49 -23.89
C ALA A 27 -9.32 -14.66 -23.23
N GLN A 28 -8.86 -15.89 -23.42
CA GLN A 28 -9.51 -17.07 -22.84
C GLN A 28 -9.26 -17.11 -21.31
N ARG A 29 -8.03 -16.88 -20.85
CA ARG A 29 -7.73 -16.78 -19.42
C ARG A 29 -8.48 -15.63 -18.77
N VAL A 30 -8.61 -14.47 -19.42
CA VAL A 30 -9.41 -13.36 -18.85
C VAL A 30 -10.89 -13.75 -18.72
N THR A 31 -11.43 -14.53 -19.65
CA THR A 31 -12.77 -15.09 -19.51
C THR A 31 -12.87 -15.99 -18.28
N SER A 32 -11.90 -16.89 -18.06
CA SER A 32 -11.81 -17.68 -16.82
C SER A 32 -11.69 -16.82 -15.56
N MET A 33 -10.88 -15.75 -15.60
CA MET A 33 -10.68 -14.81 -14.48
C MET A 33 -11.98 -14.08 -14.14
N VAL A 34 -12.78 -13.71 -15.14
CA VAL A 34 -14.09 -13.10 -14.92
C VAL A 34 -15.04 -14.08 -14.24
N SER A 35 -15.14 -15.33 -14.71
CA SER A 35 -15.96 -16.36 -14.07
C SER A 35 -15.51 -16.65 -12.63
N ALA A 36 -14.20 -16.74 -12.41
CA ALA A 36 -13.60 -16.91 -11.09
C ALA A 36 -13.94 -15.74 -10.15
N GLY A 37 -13.78 -14.51 -10.63
CA GLY A 37 -14.07 -13.30 -9.88
C GLY A 37 -15.55 -13.13 -9.55
N GLN A 38 -16.43 -13.52 -10.47
CA GLN A 38 -17.88 -13.51 -10.22
C GLN A 38 -18.27 -14.52 -9.12
N GLU A 39 -17.73 -15.73 -9.15
CA GLU A 39 -17.95 -16.72 -8.09
C GLU A 39 -17.38 -16.23 -6.74
N ALA A 40 -16.18 -15.64 -6.75
CA ALA A 40 -15.58 -15.06 -5.55
C ALA A 40 -16.50 -13.97 -4.94
N ASN A 41 -17.01 -13.06 -5.78
CA ASN A 41 -17.92 -12.01 -5.35
C ASN A 41 -19.24 -12.53 -4.80
N LEU A 42 -19.79 -13.61 -5.40
CA LEU A 42 -21.00 -14.28 -4.92
C LEU A 42 -20.81 -14.86 -3.52
N ARG A 43 -19.60 -15.33 -3.21
CA ARG A 43 -19.25 -15.95 -1.91
C ARG A 43 -18.67 -14.98 -0.89
N GLY A 44 -18.42 -13.73 -1.29
CA GLY A 44 -17.74 -12.74 -0.45
C GLY A 44 -16.24 -13.00 -0.28
N ILE A 45 -15.65 -13.85 -1.13
CA ILE A 45 -14.21 -14.13 -1.13
C ILE A 45 -13.47 -12.88 -1.66
N PRO A 46 -12.47 -12.36 -0.94
CA PRO A 46 -11.74 -11.17 -1.37
C PRO A 46 -10.94 -11.43 -2.66
N VAL A 47 -10.91 -10.43 -3.54
CA VAL A 47 -10.24 -10.50 -4.85
C VAL A 47 -9.10 -9.48 -4.91
N VAL A 48 -7.88 -9.96 -5.15
CA VAL A 48 -6.70 -9.15 -5.46
C VAL A 48 -6.52 -9.10 -6.97
N LEU A 49 -6.37 -7.90 -7.53
CA LEU A 49 -6.03 -7.69 -8.94
C LEU A 49 -4.63 -7.08 -9.07
N ASP A 50 -3.80 -7.74 -9.86
CA ASP A 50 -2.50 -7.26 -10.30
C ASP A 50 -2.55 -6.94 -11.81
N PRO A 51 -2.72 -5.66 -12.19
CA PRO A 51 -2.99 -5.24 -13.55
C PRO A 51 -1.68 -5.10 -14.36
N VAL A 52 -0.79 -6.10 -14.26
CA VAL A 52 0.56 -6.07 -14.82
C VAL A 52 0.59 -5.61 -16.29
N GLY A 53 1.39 -4.57 -16.55
CA GLY A 53 1.53 -3.93 -17.85
C GLY A 53 0.30 -3.14 -18.29
N TYR A 54 -0.58 -2.73 -17.35
CA TYR A 54 -1.69 -1.85 -17.68
C TYR A 54 -1.17 -0.57 -18.34
N GLY A 55 -1.71 -0.33 -19.53
CA GLY A 55 -1.34 0.82 -20.35
C GLY A 55 -0.01 0.75 -21.07
N ALA A 56 0.65 -0.40 -21.09
CA ALA A 56 1.69 -0.68 -22.07
C ALA A 56 1.13 -0.90 -23.49
N THR A 57 -0.07 -1.49 -23.61
CA THR A 57 -0.74 -1.69 -24.90
C THR A 57 -2.27 -1.54 -24.79
N PRO A 58 -2.98 -1.19 -25.88
CA PRO A 58 -4.45 -1.16 -25.89
C PRO A 58 -5.08 -2.51 -25.53
N PHE A 59 -4.45 -3.63 -25.93
CA PHE A 59 -4.92 -4.97 -25.61
C PHE A 59 -4.92 -5.23 -24.10
N ARG A 60 -3.83 -4.90 -23.39
CA ARG A 60 -3.75 -5.03 -21.92
C ARG A 60 -4.77 -4.13 -21.22
N LYS A 61 -4.96 -2.88 -21.68
CA LYS A 61 -6.01 -1.98 -21.16
C LYS A 61 -7.40 -2.59 -21.32
N HIS A 62 -7.69 -3.15 -22.49
CA HIS A 62 -8.98 -3.78 -22.78
C HIS A 62 -9.26 -4.96 -21.86
N LEU A 63 -8.32 -5.88 -21.73
CA LEU A 63 -8.45 -7.07 -20.89
C LEU A 63 -8.63 -6.73 -19.40
N CYS A 64 -7.83 -5.79 -18.88
CA CYS A 64 -7.99 -5.33 -17.50
C CYS A 64 -9.35 -4.65 -17.28
N SER A 65 -9.81 -3.85 -18.24
CA SER A 65 -11.14 -3.21 -18.20
C SER A 65 -12.27 -4.24 -18.19
N GLN A 66 -12.10 -5.39 -18.86
CA GLN A 66 -13.09 -6.47 -18.80
C GLN A 66 -13.19 -7.04 -17.38
N VAL A 67 -12.06 -7.26 -16.69
CA VAL A 67 -12.06 -7.72 -15.30
C VAL A 67 -12.72 -6.68 -14.39
N LEU A 68 -12.26 -5.43 -14.44
CA LEU A 68 -12.76 -4.34 -13.57
C LEU A 68 -14.26 -4.06 -13.73
N ARG A 69 -14.84 -4.27 -14.92
CA ARG A 69 -16.28 -4.09 -15.15
C ARG A 69 -17.14 -5.22 -14.61
N ASN A 70 -16.60 -6.44 -14.53
CA ASN A 70 -17.37 -7.64 -14.22
C ASN A 70 -17.08 -8.22 -12.83
N VAL A 71 -16.00 -7.76 -12.18
CA VAL A 71 -15.53 -8.27 -10.90
C VAL A 71 -15.31 -7.10 -9.94
N ARG A 72 -15.98 -7.14 -8.79
CA ARG A 72 -15.68 -6.27 -7.65
C ARG A 72 -14.31 -6.65 -7.08
N ILE A 73 -13.37 -5.73 -7.15
CA ILE A 73 -12.01 -5.92 -6.64
C ILE A 73 -11.94 -5.48 -5.19
N THR A 74 -11.26 -6.25 -4.34
CA THR A 74 -11.01 -5.89 -2.93
C THR A 74 -9.72 -5.11 -2.79
N VAL A 75 -8.66 -5.55 -3.47
CA VAL A 75 -7.36 -4.88 -3.50
C VAL A 75 -6.85 -4.83 -4.92
N ILE A 76 -6.37 -3.67 -5.36
CA ILE A 76 -5.61 -3.54 -6.60
C ILE A 76 -4.17 -3.19 -6.25
N LYS A 77 -3.21 -4.00 -6.70
CA LYS A 77 -1.79 -3.77 -6.49
C LYS A 77 -1.11 -3.55 -7.82
N GLY A 78 -0.46 -2.40 -8.00
CA GLY A 78 0.26 -2.07 -9.23
C GLY A 78 1.48 -1.22 -8.93
N ASN A 79 2.35 -1.03 -9.90
CA ASN A 79 3.40 -0.03 -9.81
C ASN A 79 2.84 1.39 -10.05
N VAL A 80 3.67 2.42 -9.84
CA VAL A 80 3.25 3.83 -9.99
C VAL A 80 2.69 4.10 -11.39
N GLY A 81 3.33 3.61 -12.45
CA GLY A 81 2.89 3.85 -13.82
C GLY A 81 1.54 3.20 -14.15
N GLU A 82 1.30 1.98 -13.68
CA GLU A 82 0.05 1.24 -13.86
C GLU A 82 -1.11 1.92 -13.12
N ILE A 83 -0.91 2.24 -11.84
CA ILE A 83 -1.96 2.88 -11.02
C ILE A 83 -2.23 4.31 -11.49
N SER A 84 -1.21 5.06 -11.91
CA SER A 84 -1.42 6.41 -12.47
C SER A 84 -2.28 6.36 -13.73
N GLN A 85 -2.02 5.39 -14.62
CA GLN A 85 -2.83 5.22 -15.82
C GLN A 85 -4.25 4.72 -15.52
N LEU A 86 -4.43 3.88 -14.50
CA LEU A 86 -5.74 3.41 -14.05
C LEU A 86 -6.58 4.52 -13.40
N ALA A 87 -5.92 5.42 -12.68
CA ALA A 87 -6.52 6.55 -11.99
C ALA A 87 -6.74 7.78 -12.91
N ASP A 88 -6.44 7.65 -14.21
CA ASP A 88 -6.42 8.76 -15.18
C ASP A 88 -5.58 9.97 -14.71
N ALA A 89 -4.57 9.71 -13.87
CA ALA A 89 -3.71 10.71 -13.23
C ALA A 89 -2.43 11.01 -14.05
N GLY A 90 -2.37 10.54 -15.29
CA GLY A 90 -1.14 10.51 -16.10
C GLY A 90 -0.33 9.23 -15.86
N GLY A 91 0.97 9.26 -16.13
CA GLY A 91 1.88 8.10 -15.96
C GLY A 91 2.19 7.36 -17.26
N GLN A 92 3.37 6.75 -17.31
CA GLN A 92 3.87 6.00 -18.47
C GLN A 92 4.32 4.60 -18.03
N VAL A 93 4.07 3.58 -18.84
CA VAL A 93 4.55 2.22 -18.55
C VAL A 93 5.36 1.75 -19.74
N ARG A 94 6.56 1.18 -19.49
CA ARG A 94 7.38 0.55 -20.53
C ARG A 94 7.41 -0.95 -20.27
N GLY A 95 6.52 -1.69 -20.94
CA GLY A 95 6.38 -3.12 -20.69
C GLY A 95 5.61 -3.38 -19.39
N VAL A 96 6.27 -3.96 -18.40
CA VAL A 96 5.70 -4.18 -17.05
C VAL A 96 6.35 -3.29 -15.99
N ASP A 97 7.35 -2.51 -16.39
CA ASP A 97 8.11 -1.65 -15.49
C ASP A 97 7.61 -0.20 -15.57
N SER A 98 7.64 0.48 -14.42
CA SER A 98 7.48 1.94 -14.35
C SER A 98 8.75 2.63 -14.85
N MET A 99 8.61 3.83 -15.45
CA MET A 99 9.79 4.64 -15.72
C MET A 99 10.32 5.27 -14.42
N PRO A 100 11.64 5.42 -14.27
CA PRO A 100 12.24 6.09 -13.11
C PRO A 100 11.66 7.50 -12.90
N GLY A 101 11.46 7.90 -11.65
CA GLY A 101 11.03 9.24 -11.27
C GLY A 101 9.52 9.52 -11.44
N GLN A 102 8.71 8.50 -11.72
CA GLN A 102 7.25 8.68 -11.70
C GLN A 102 6.72 8.79 -10.28
N ILE A 103 5.81 9.74 -10.09
CA ILE A 103 5.12 9.99 -8.83
C ILE A 103 3.64 10.10 -9.15
N ILE A 104 2.81 9.44 -8.33
CA ILE A 104 1.36 9.64 -8.34
C ILE A 104 0.99 10.52 -7.15
N PRO A 105 0.22 11.60 -7.34
CA PRO A 105 -0.32 12.37 -6.22
C PRO A 105 -1.18 11.48 -5.33
N LEU A 106 -0.94 11.49 -4.00
CA LEU A 106 -1.70 10.69 -3.05
C LEU A 106 -3.21 10.95 -3.17
N ALA A 107 -3.60 12.21 -3.44
CA ALA A 107 -4.99 12.58 -3.67
C ALA A 107 -5.64 11.83 -4.86
N ALA A 108 -4.89 11.59 -5.93
CA ALA A 108 -5.36 10.84 -7.10
C ALA A 108 -5.50 9.34 -6.78
N ALA A 109 -4.51 8.76 -6.10
CA ALA A 109 -4.58 7.38 -5.63
C ALA A 109 -5.77 7.15 -4.67
N ALA A 110 -5.97 8.08 -3.72
CA ALA A 110 -7.08 8.02 -2.78
C ALA A 110 -8.44 8.22 -3.47
N ALA A 111 -8.53 9.13 -4.46
CA ALA A 111 -9.74 9.30 -5.26
C ALA A 111 -10.07 8.03 -6.05
N TYR A 112 -9.07 7.38 -6.64
CA TYR A 112 -9.23 6.13 -7.36
C TYR A 112 -9.69 5.00 -6.43
N ALA A 113 -9.08 4.87 -5.25
CA ALA A 113 -9.49 3.90 -4.22
C ALA A 113 -10.97 4.09 -3.82
N ARG A 114 -11.40 5.34 -3.58
CA ARG A 114 -12.81 5.66 -3.28
C ARG A 114 -13.74 5.32 -4.44
N ALA A 115 -13.37 5.66 -5.66
CA ALA A 115 -14.18 5.40 -6.85
C ALA A 115 -14.37 3.89 -7.10
N LEU A 116 -13.34 3.09 -6.82
CA LEU A 116 -13.39 1.64 -6.95
C LEU A 116 -14.06 0.93 -5.75
N GLY A 117 -14.06 1.57 -4.57
CA GLY A 117 -14.47 0.95 -3.31
C GLY A 117 -13.51 -0.15 -2.86
N ALA A 118 -12.22 0.01 -3.16
CA ALA A 118 -11.17 -0.98 -2.95
C ALA A 118 -9.92 -0.37 -2.32
N VAL A 119 -9.06 -1.21 -1.74
CA VAL A 119 -7.72 -0.78 -1.32
C VAL A 119 -6.81 -0.74 -2.53
N VAL A 120 -6.05 0.35 -2.67
CA VAL A 120 -5.05 0.52 -3.72
C VAL A 120 -3.67 0.44 -3.08
N ALA A 121 -2.84 -0.48 -3.56
CA ALA A 121 -1.44 -0.63 -3.19
C ALA A 121 -0.54 -0.25 -4.39
N ILE A 122 0.26 0.79 -4.21
CA ILE A 122 1.21 1.29 -5.20
C ILE A 122 2.60 0.87 -4.74
N THR A 123 3.23 -0.05 -5.47
CA THR A 123 4.55 -0.55 -5.10
C THR A 123 5.68 0.25 -5.74
N GLY A 124 6.78 0.44 -5.01
CA GLY A 124 7.93 1.24 -5.42
C GLY A 124 9.15 1.04 -4.49
N ALA A 125 10.01 2.05 -4.40
CA ALA A 125 11.06 2.07 -3.37
C ALA A 125 10.46 2.26 -1.97
N THR A 126 9.40 3.08 -1.89
CA THR A 126 8.46 3.14 -0.78
C THR A 126 7.11 2.71 -1.34
N ASP A 127 6.48 1.74 -0.69
CA ASP A 127 5.13 1.32 -1.07
C ASP A 127 4.09 2.26 -0.43
N VAL A 128 3.02 2.58 -1.15
CA VAL A 128 1.91 3.40 -0.66
C VAL A 128 0.61 2.63 -0.74
N VAL A 129 -0.10 2.50 0.38
CA VAL A 129 -1.37 1.77 0.48
C VAL A 129 -2.47 2.70 0.95
N THR A 130 -3.61 2.75 0.25
CA THR A 130 -4.75 3.60 0.63
C THR A 130 -6.09 2.93 0.39
N ASP A 131 -7.04 3.13 1.31
CA ASP A 131 -8.46 2.79 1.14
C ASP A 131 -9.29 3.99 0.63
N GLY A 132 -8.61 5.09 0.29
CA GLY A 132 -9.24 6.34 -0.14
C GLY A 132 -9.62 7.28 1.01
N ARG A 133 -9.52 6.86 2.26
CA ARG A 133 -9.72 7.70 3.46
C ARG A 133 -8.43 7.86 4.25
N ARG A 134 -7.66 6.77 4.38
CA ARG A 134 -6.38 6.67 5.07
C ARG A 134 -5.32 6.25 4.06
N ALA A 135 -4.07 6.61 4.34
CA ALA A 135 -2.93 6.11 3.58
C ALA A 135 -1.74 5.78 4.48
N PHE A 136 -1.01 4.75 4.09
CA PHE A 136 0.19 4.26 4.77
C PHE A 136 1.34 4.19 3.76
N ALA A 137 2.52 4.59 4.20
CA ALA A 137 3.79 4.34 3.52
C ALA A 137 4.43 3.14 4.21
N VAL A 138 5.02 2.24 3.42
CA VAL A 138 5.79 1.10 3.90
C VAL A 138 7.19 1.24 3.32
N ASP A 139 8.16 1.46 4.20
CA ASP A 139 9.55 1.73 3.87
C ASP A 139 10.44 0.50 4.16
N ASN A 140 10.00 -0.67 3.70
CA ASN A 140 10.76 -1.92 3.79
C ASN A 140 11.12 -2.42 2.39
N GLY A 141 12.08 -3.34 2.32
CA GLY A 141 12.48 -4.03 1.11
C GLY A 141 13.93 -3.77 0.75
N HIS A 142 14.37 -4.40 -0.34
CA HIS A 142 15.75 -4.25 -0.80
C HIS A 142 15.80 -4.01 -2.30
N VAL A 143 16.82 -3.26 -2.75
CA VAL A 143 17.03 -2.93 -4.18
C VAL A 143 17.16 -4.18 -5.06
N TYR A 144 17.54 -5.33 -4.49
CA TYR A 144 17.60 -6.59 -5.21
C TYR A 144 16.23 -7.11 -5.66
N LEU A 145 15.14 -6.70 -5.02
CA LEU A 145 13.79 -7.11 -5.44
C LEU A 145 13.48 -6.64 -6.88
N SER A 146 14.05 -5.52 -7.34
CA SER A 146 13.87 -5.06 -8.72
C SER A 146 14.74 -5.82 -9.73
N GLN A 147 15.68 -6.64 -9.26
CA GLN A 147 16.60 -7.42 -10.11
C GLN A 147 16.12 -8.85 -10.35
N ILE A 148 15.08 -9.29 -9.62
CA ILE A 148 14.50 -10.63 -9.73
C ILE A 148 13.11 -10.51 -10.36
N THR A 149 12.91 -11.22 -11.47
CA THR A 149 11.59 -11.23 -12.14
C THR A 149 10.52 -11.86 -11.24
N GLY A 150 9.33 -11.28 -11.25
CA GLY A 150 8.17 -11.83 -10.53
C GLY A 150 8.05 -11.44 -9.06
N THR A 151 9.00 -10.71 -8.48
CA THR A 151 8.90 -10.20 -7.09
C THR A 151 7.63 -9.38 -6.85
N GLY A 152 7.29 -8.48 -7.79
CA GLY A 152 6.05 -7.72 -7.73
C GLY A 152 4.79 -8.60 -7.76
N CYS A 153 4.79 -9.68 -8.55
CA CYS A 153 3.67 -10.64 -8.61
C CYS A 153 3.59 -11.49 -7.32
N THR A 154 4.75 -11.80 -6.71
CA THR A 154 4.82 -12.48 -5.41
C THR A 154 4.25 -11.57 -4.31
N ALA A 155 4.50 -10.26 -4.35
CA ALA A 155 3.89 -9.32 -3.41
C ALA A 155 2.34 -9.35 -3.50
N SER A 156 1.76 -9.42 -4.71
CA SER A 156 0.31 -9.62 -4.90
C SER A 156 -0.19 -10.94 -4.27
N THR A 157 0.63 -11.99 -4.31
CA THR A 157 0.32 -13.28 -3.68
C THR A 157 0.41 -13.20 -2.16
N ALA A 158 1.42 -12.52 -1.62
CA ALA A 158 1.53 -12.26 -0.18
C ALA A 158 0.32 -11.49 0.35
N ILE A 159 -0.11 -10.43 -0.36
CA ILE A 159 -1.35 -9.71 -0.06
C ILE A 159 -2.54 -10.67 -0.02
N ALA A 160 -2.71 -11.52 -1.04
CA ALA A 160 -3.81 -12.48 -1.09
C ALA A 160 -3.80 -13.48 0.10
N CYS A 161 -2.62 -13.91 0.56
CA CYS A 161 -2.49 -14.78 1.74
C CYS A 161 -2.97 -14.08 3.02
N PHE A 162 -2.54 -12.84 3.26
CA PHE A 162 -2.95 -12.08 4.45
C PHE A 162 -4.46 -11.77 4.42
N LEU A 163 -4.99 -11.40 3.25
CA LEU A 163 -6.42 -11.23 3.04
C LEU A 163 -7.21 -12.51 3.32
N GLY A 164 -6.72 -13.65 2.84
CA GLY A 164 -7.35 -14.95 3.10
C GLY A 164 -7.36 -15.32 4.58
N ALA A 165 -6.27 -15.03 5.30
CA ALA A 165 -6.19 -15.26 6.74
C ALA A 165 -7.19 -14.37 7.52
N GLU A 166 -7.25 -13.08 7.20
CA GLU A 166 -8.22 -12.16 7.82
C GLU A 166 -9.67 -12.53 7.46
N HIS A 167 -9.91 -12.95 6.22
CA HIS A 167 -11.24 -13.37 5.76
C HIS A 167 -11.77 -14.61 6.50
N LEU A 168 -10.90 -15.61 6.74
CA LEU A 168 -11.25 -16.81 7.49
C LEU A 168 -11.35 -16.57 9.00
N SER A 169 -10.73 -15.52 9.52
CA SER A 169 -10.67 -15.23 10.95
C SER A 169 -10.69 -13.72 11.19
N PRO A 170 -11.89 -13.08 11.16
CA PRO A 170 -12.02 -11.64 11.33
C PRO A 170 -11.48 -11.12 12.67
N THR A 171 -11.37 -12.00 13.68
CA THR A 171 -10.79 -11.70 15.00
C THR A 171 -9.27 -11.55 14.98
N LEU A 172 -8.58 -12.02 13.94
CA LEU A 172 -7.13 -11.87 13.73
C LEU A 172 -6.77 -10.59 12.94
N SER A 173 -7.75 -9.74 12.62
CA SER A 173 -7.48 -8.46 11.98
C SER A 173 -6.48 -7.65 12.83
N PRO A 174 -5.42 -7.06 12.26
CA PRO A 174 -4.55 -6.15 13.01
C PRO A 174 -5.33 -4.95 13.59
N ALA A 175 -6.53 -4.66 13.08
CA ALA A 175 -7.44 -3.64 13.60
C ALA A 175 -8.19 -4.06 14.88
N SER A 176 -8.25 -5.35 15.22
CA SER A 176 -8.82 -5.86 16.48
C SER A 176 -7.78 -6.07 17.59
N ALA A 177 -6.50 -5.81 17.31
CA ALA A 177 -5.49 -5.75 18.35
C ALA A 177 -5.86 -4.61 19.33
N PRO A 178 -5.95 -4.89 20.66
CA PRO A 178 -6.16 -3.82 21.62
C PRO A 178 -5.06 -2.79 21.44
N ALA A 179 -5.44 -1.50 21.47
CA ALA A 179 -4.50 -0.38 21.39
C ALA A 179 -3.26 -0.66 22.25
N PRO A 180 -2.03 -0.35 21.78
CA PRO A 180 -0.83 -0.65 22.53
C PRO A 180 -0.98 -0.09 23.94
N CYS A 181 -0.91 -0.99 24.91
CA CYS A 181 -0.93 -0.68 26.33
C CYS A 181 0.10 0.43 26.58
N PRO A 182 -0.22 1.51 27.32
CA PRO A 182 0.76 2.54 27.62
C PRO A 182 1.99 1.86 28.23
N ALA A 183 3.15 2.11 27.61
CA ALA A 183 4.42 1.56 28.07
C ALA A 183 4.57 1.82 29.58
N PRO A 184 5.12 0.87 30.37
CA PRO A 184 5.37 1.11 31.78
C PRO A 184 6.26 2.36 31.90
N ALA A 185 5.81 3.32 32.70
CA ALA A 185 6.59 4.50 33.05
C ALA A 185 7.96 4.01 33.53
N THR A 186 8.99 4.19 32.70
CA THR A 186 10.36 3.95 33.08
C THR A 186 10.69 4.97 34.16
N ALA A 187 10.75 4.48 35.40
CA ALA A 187 11.31 5.23 36.51
C ALA A 187 12.71 5.68 36.09
N ALA A 188 12.90 7.00 36.04
CA ALA A 188 14.21 7.59 35.83
C ALA A 188 15.18 7.08 36.91
N PRO A 189 16.44 6.76 36.56
CA PRO A 189 17.45 6.53 37.56
C PRO A 189 17.71 7.84 38.30
N SER A 190 17.40 7.85 39.58
CA SER A 190 17.86 8.84 40.53
C SER A 190 19.36 8.73 40.71
N ASP A 191 20.12 9.76 40.34
CA ASP A 191 21.41 10.03 40.97
C ASP A 191 21.54 11.51 41.35
N PRO A 192 22.09 11.82 42.54
CA PRO A 192 22.15 13.17 43.11
C PRO A 192 23.49 13.87 42.82
N CYS A 193 23.57 15.15 43.19
CA CYS A 193 24.69 16.11 43.03
C CYS A 193 24.84 16.70 41.62
N SER A 194 24.99 18.01 41.42
CA SER A 194 25.22 19.13 42.34
C SER A 194 25.19 20.45 41.53
N SER A 195 24.55 21.48 42.12
CA SER A 195 24.85 22.91 42.03
C SER A 195 25.28 23.53 40.68
N LEU A 196 24.46 24.45 40.14
CA LEU A 196 24.73 25.91 40.09
C LEU A 196 23.69 26.59 39.17
N SER A 197 22.94 27.55 39.72
CA SER A 197 22.29 28.65 38.97
C SER A 197 23.30 29.81 38.87
N PRO A 198 23.19 30.80 37.95
CA PRO A 198 22.02 31.69 37.87
C PRO A 198 21.57 32.16 36.45
N ASP A 199 20.25 32.26 36.28
CA ASP A 199 19.45 33.40 35.79
C ASP A 199 19.62 34.06 34.39
N PRO A 200 18.58 34.78 33.91
CA PRO A 200 18.09 34.75 32.52
C PRO A 200 18.28 36.06 31.73
N ASP A 201 18.09 36.01 30.41
CA ASP A 201 17.67 37.17 29.59
C ASP A 201 17.09 36.66 28.25
N THR A 202 15.78 36.74 28.04
CA THR A 202 15.03 37.81 27.30
C THR A 202 15.33 37.90 25.80
N GLY A 203 14.29 37.70 24.97
CA GLY A 203 14.34 38.05 23.55
C GLY A 203 13.19 37.48 22.71
N THR A 204 12.04 38.18 22.74
CA THR A 204 11.01 38.32 21.68
C THR A 204 11.65 38.56 20.29
N ASP A 205 11.14 38.22 19.10
CA ASP A 205 9.79 38.23 18.52
C ASP A 205 9.84 37.52 17.10
N PRO A 206 8.95 37.72 16.09
CA PRO A 206 8.19 36.63 15.48
C PRO A 206 8.42 36.48 13.95
N SER A 207 8.40 35.27 13.42
CA SER A 207 8.33 35.11 11.96
C SER A 207 7.52 33.87 11.59
N ALA A 208 6.34 34.13 11.04
CA ALA A 208 5.58 33.17 10.27
C ALA A 208 6.41 32.70 9.06
N GLU A 209 6.50 31.40 8.85
CA GLU A 209 6.91 30.78 7.58
C GLU A 209 6.05 29.54 7.30
N PRO A 210 5.87 29.18 6.01
CA PRO A 210 4.66 28.52 5.52
C PRO A 210 4.70 26.99 5.61
N VAL A 211 3.51 26.40 5.56
CA VAL A 211 3.23 24.97 5.44
C VAL A 211 3.77 24.41 4.11
N PRO A 212 4.54 23.30 4.08
CA PRO A 212 4.83 22.60 2.83
C PRO A 212 3.89 21.40 2.62
N ASP A 213 2.95 21.54 1.68
CA ASP A 213 2.13 20.48 1.09
C ASP A 213 2.87 19.84 -0.11
N GLN A 214 4.10 19.37 0.06
CA GLN A 214 4.84 18.61 -0.97
C GLN A 214 5.87 17.68 -0.30
N ILE A 215 5.71 16.36 -0.44
CA ILE A 215 6.81 15.43 -0.12
C ILE A 215 7.78 15.48 -1.30
N VAL A 216 8.82 16.30 -1.19
CA VAL A 216 9.98 16.29 -2.06
C VAL A 216 11.04 15.41 -1.39
N LEU A 217 11.19 14.16 -1.85
CA LEU A 217 12.34 13.32 -1.47
C LEU A 217 13.46 13.58 -2.49
N GLN A 218 14.45 14.37 -2.09
CA GLN A 218 15.68 14.49 -2.86
C GLN A 218 16.55 13.24 -2.67
N PRO A 219 17.31 12.80 -3.68
CA PRO A 219 18.28 11.74 -3.52
C PRO A 219 19.46 12.25 -2.69
N HIS A 220 19.61 11.75 -1.45
CA HIS A 220 20.83 11.97 -0.70
C HIS A 220 21.98 11.16 -1.32
N ALA A 221 22.95 11.87 -1.87
CA ALA A 221 24.28 11.32 -2.13
C ALA A 221 24.89 10.87 -0.80
N ILE A 222 25.41 9.64 -0.77
CA ILE A 222 26.09 9.03 0.39
C ILE A 222 27.40 9.81 0.64
N PRO A 223 27.59 10.50 1.78
CA PRO A 223 28.91 10.91 2.23
C PRO A 223 29.55 9.79 3.08
N PRO A 224 30.89 9.70 3.12
CA PRO A 224 31.57 8.63 3.85
C PRO A 224 31.40 8.79 5.37
N ALA A 225 31.36 7.65 6.05
CA ALA A 225 31.08 7.51 7.48
C ALA A 225 32.10 8.22 8.39
N THR A 226 31.59 8.94 9.39
CA THR A 226 32.30 9.27 10.65
C THR A 226 31.30 9.24 11.82
N PRO A 227 31.74 8.88 13.04
CA PRO A 227 30.84 8.45 14.13
C PRO A 227 30.29 9.58 14.99
N ASP A 228 29.08 9.30 15.52
CA ASP A 228 28.41 9.80 16.73
C ASP A 228 28.20 11.30 16.97
N THR A 229 26.93 11.72 16.83
CA THR A 229 26.24 12.66 17.74
C THR A 229 24.72 12.46 17.63
N PRO A 230 23.93 12.55 18.72
CA PRO A 230 22.52 12.19 18.71
C PRO A 230 21.66 13.38 18.25
N SER A 231 20.85 13.20 17.20
CA SER A 231 19.92 14.23 16.71
C SER A 231 18.49 13.70 16.67
N THR A 232 17.66 14.29 17.54
CA THR A 232 16.22 14.59 17.41
C THR A 232 15.30 13.49 16.86
N ALA A 233 14.51 12.91 17.77
CA ALA A 233 13.43 11.97 17.52
C ALA A 233 12.41 12.48 16.49
N GLY A 234 12.43 11.88 15.30
CA GLY A 234 11.31 11.85 14.37
C GLY A 234 10.20 10.89 14.84
N PRO A 235 9.04 10.85 14.16
CA PRO A 235 7.94 9.96 14.52
C PRO A 235 8.44 8.52 14.56
N ASN A 236 8.27 7.87 15.70
CA ASN A 236 8.75 6.53 15.98
C ASN A 236 8.10 5.55 14.97
N PRO A 237 8.87 4.91 14.06
CA PRO A 237 8.29 3.97 13.11
C PRO A 237 7.66 2.80 13.87
N SER A 238 6.52 2.32 13.37
CA SER A 238 5.93 1.09 13.90
C SER A 238 6.94 -0.06 13.75
N PRO A 239 6.88 -1.13 14.58
CA PRO A 239 7.81 -2.26 14.50
C PRO A 239 7.78 -3.02 13.15
N LEU A 240 6.93 -2.60 12.21
CA LEU A 240 6.80 -3.15 10.86
C LEU A 240 7.28 -2.17 9.76
N GLY A 241 7.91 -1.05 10.09
CA GLY A 241 8.38 -0.08 9.09
C GLY A 241 7.27 0.61 8.28
N ALA A 242 6.03 0.55 8.77
CA ALA A 242 4.88 1.23 8.18
C ALA A 242 4.58 2.54 8.93
N THR A 243 4.42 3.62 8.18
CA THR A 243 4.12 4.95 8.70
C THR A 243 2.79 5.45 8.13
N CYS A 244 1.87 5.89 8.99
CA CYS A 244 0.64 6.54 8.55
C CYS A 244 1.01 7.90 7.93
N VAL A 245 0.64 8.14 6.67
CA VAL A 245 1.05 9.34 5.91
C VAL A 245 -0.03 10.42 5.92
N THR A 246 -1.20 10.15 6.52
CA THR A 246 -2.35 11.06 6.50
C THR A 246 -2.72 11.59 7.88
N ALA A 247 -2.70 12.92 8.04
CA ALA A 247 -3.76 13.65 8.73
C ALA A 247 -5.05 13.58 7.87
N PRO A 248 -6.28 13.68 8.44
CA PRO A 248 -7.51 13.36 7.71
C PRO A 248 -7.61 14.15 6.38
N ILE A 249 -7.65 13.42 5.26
CA ILE A 249 -7.74 14.01 3.92
C ILE A 249 -9.08 14.77 3.82
N PRO A 250 -9.09 16.09 3.59
CA PRO A 250 -10.33 16.84 3.48
C PRO A 250 -11.15 16.32 2.30
N SER A 251 -12.43 16.02 2.58
CA SER A 251 -13.42 15.68 1.56
C SER A 251 -13.57 16.87 0.61
N ALA A 252 -13.11 16.72 -0.62
CA ALA A 252 -13.41 17.70 -1.66
C ALA A 252 -14.91 17.65 -1.95
N ALA A 253 -15.61 18.75 -1.69
CA ALA A 253 -17.01 18.93 -2.05
C ALA A 253 -17.17 18.80 -3.57
N ALA A 254 -17.68 17.66 -4.04
CA ALA A 254 -18.06 17.46 -5.44
C ALA A 254 -19.50 16.95 -5.50
N SER A 255 -20.36 17.84 -5.99
CA SER A 255 -21.76 17.61 -6.37
C SER A 255 -21.86 16.50 -7.43
N SER A 256 -22.28 15.30 -7.03
CA SER A 256 -23.27 14.47 -7.74
C SER A 256 -23.39 13.11 -7.03
N LYS A 257 -24.56 12.86 -6.41
CA LYS A 257 -25.12 11.59 -5.90
C LYS A 257 -24.14 10.64 -5.18
N PRO A 258 -24.25 10.43 -3.84
CA PRO A 258 -23.31 9.59 -3.13
C PRO A 258 -23.45 8.13 -3.61
N ALA A 259 -22.37 7.58 -4.16
CA ALA A 259 -22.14 6.14 -4.06
C ALA A 259 -22.14 5.83 -2.57
N GLY A 260 -23.02 4.90 -2.14
CA GLY A 260 -23.38 4.70 -0.74
C GLY A 260 -22.17 4.65 0.19
N ASP A 261 -22.35 5.17 1.40
CA ASP A 261 -21.40 5.16 2.52
C ASP A 261 -21.05 3.73 2.96
N HIS A 262 -20.42 2.97 2.07
CA HIS A 262 -19.83 1.69 2.38
C HIS A 262 -18.53 1.97 3.12
N GLU A 263 -18.48 1.52 4.38
CA GLU A 263 -17.26 1.44 5.14
C GLU A 263 -16.18 0.76 4.29
N PRO A 264 -14.96 1.35 4.18
CA PRO A 264 -13.92 0.76 3.36
C PRO A 264 -13.66 -0.68 3.81
N PRO A 265 -13.39 -1.61 2.87
CA PRO A 265 -13.16 -3.00 3.20
C PRO A 265 -12.08 -3.12 4.30
N PRO A 266 -12.24 -4.03 5.29
CA PRO A 266 -11.40 -4.09 6.49
C PRO A 266 -9.92 -4.43 6.21
N TYR A 267 -9.58 -4.71 4.96
CA TYR A 267 -8.29 -5.26 4.56
C TYR A 267 -7.15 -4.24 4.47
N LEU A 268 -7.35 -2.93 4.71
CA LEU A 268 -6.26 -1.95 4.61
C LEU A 268 -5.05 -2.36 5.47
N THR A 269 -5.31 -2.74 6.71
CA THR A 269 -4.29 -3.20 7.65
C THR A 269 -3.61 -4.50 7.20
N ALA A 270 -4.35 -5.45 6.63
CA ALA A 270 -3.76 -6.68 6.09
C ALA A 270 -2.87 -6.42 4.87
N VAL A 271 -3.25 -5.49 3.99
CA VAL A 271 -2.41 -5.12 2.83
C VAL A 271 -1.11 -4.47 3.31
N VAL A 272 -1.17 -3.55 4.26
CA VAL A 272 0.01 -2.91 4.86
C VAL A 272 0.91 -3.95 5.53
N ALA A 273 0.33 -4.86 6.33
CA ALA A 273 1.08 -5.92 6.99
C ALA A 273 1.74 -6.88 5.99
N ALA A 274 1.06 -7.23 4.90
CA ALA A 274 1.60 -8.11 3.87
C ALA A 274 2.81 -7.51 3.15
N LEU A 275 2.74 -6.22 2.79
CA LEU A 275 3.86 -5.53 2.12
C LEU A 275 5.02 -5.30 3.10
N ALA A 276 4.73 -4.92 4.33
CA ALA A 276 5.73 -4.76 5.37
C ALA A 276 6.50 -6.08 5.62
N TYR A 277 5.77 -7.19 5.77
CA TYR A 277 6.34 -8.52 5.94
C TYR A 277 7.18 -8.94 4.72
N TYR A 278 6.63 -8.75 3.51
CA TYR A 278 7.33 -9.13 2.27
C TYR A 278 8.62 -8.33 2.07
N GLY A 279 8.60 -7.03 2.37
CA GLY A 279 9.79 -6.17 2.32
C GLY A 279 10.83 -6.57 3.36
N ALA A 280 10.43 -6.80 4.62
CA ALA A 280 11.35 -7.21 5.69
C ALA A 280 12.07 -8.53 5.37
N CYS A 281 11.37 -9.53 4.82
CA CYS A 281 12.01 -10.77 4.38
C CYS A 281 13.06 -10.57 3.28
N ALA A 282 12.93 -9.52 2.47
CA ALA A 282 13.91 -9.22 1.42
C ALA A 282 15.17 -8.53 1.96
N GLU A 283 15.06 -7.82 3.09
CA GLU A 283 16.20 -7.23 3.80
C GLU A 283 17.02 -8.31 4.50
N GLU A 284 16.36 -9.19 5.26
CA GLU A 284 17.03 -10.30 5.97
C GLU A 284 17.74 -11.26 5.01
N GLY A 285 17.21 -11.47 3.81
CA GLY A 285 17.83 -12.34 2.80
C GLY A 285 19.00 -11.70 2.03
N ALA A 286 19.26 -10.40 2.23
CA ALA A 286 20.34 -9.68 1.58
C ALA A 286 21.63 -9.61 2.44
N GLU A 287 21.54 -9.91 3.74
CA GLU A 287 22.67 -10.04 4.68
C GLU A 287 23.36 -11.41 4.57
#